data_AF-A8Z6G2-F1
#
_entry.id   AF-A8Z6G2-F1
#
_cell.length_a   1.000
_cell.length_b   1.000
_cell.length_c   1.000
_cell.angle_alpha   90.00
_cell.angle_beta   90.00
_cell.angle_gamma   90.00
#
_symmetry.space_group_name_H-M   'P 1'
#
loop_
_entity.id
_entity.type
_entity.pdbx_description
1 polymer ?
#
loop_
_entity_poly.entity_id
_entity_poly.type
_entity_poly.pdbx_seq_one_letter_code
_entity_poly.pdbx_strand_id
1 'polypeptide(L)'
;MLDKKRALKQLQNEADDAAIYSLLEASEKDDENKKILRKLITEERRHYAFCQKITGESRSANLFKVIFYTILVKIFGTSFTLKFMESREENAEKFYLDIVDEYPEARDIYEEEMNHENSLISMLKDTKLINAGGIVLGMNDALVELTGTLSGIALAFSNTKSVGATGLIMGVAAALSMAGSAYLESKENPSDEIKPLTYSLYTGGSYIITTAFLILPFFIFSSGLYAVLSMFFFALVAIITYNFYISVAKELKFLPRVIEMCVITFGVAIISFGIGFLVKHYFGLDV
;
A
#
# COMPACT_ATOMS: atom_id res chain seq x y z
N MET A 1 30.31 -7.23 -24.06
CA MET A 1 29.34 -7.22 -25.18
C MET A 1 27.98 -6.83 -24.64
N LEU A 2 27.65 -5.56 -24.81
CA LEU A 2 26.40 -4.95 -24.40
C LEU A 2 25.17 -5.71 -24.96
N ASP A 3 24.31 -6.21 -24.07
CA ASP A 3 22.99 -6.70 -24.47
C ASP A 3 22.10 -5.50 -24.81
N LYS A 4 21.88 -5.28 -26.11
CA LYS A 4 21.07 -4.16 -26.62
C LYS A 4 19.68 -4.10 -26.00
N LYS A 5 19.06 -5.23 -25.67
CA LYS A 5 17.72 -5.25 -25.06
C LYS A 5 17.76 -4.74 -23.61
N ARG A 6 18.80 -5.09 -22.85
CA ARG A 6 19.03 -4.57 -21.49
C ARG A 6 19.32 -3.07 -21.53
N ALA A 7 20.19 -2.62 -22.43
CA ALA A 7 20.53 -1.20 -22.56
C ALA A 7 19.32 -0.32 -22.95
N LEU A 8 18.46 -0.80 -23.85
CA LEU A 8 17.24 -0.10 -24.22
C LEU A 8 16.18 -0.10 -23.12
N LYS A 9 16.16 -1.13 -22.26
CA LYS A 9 15.32 -1.15 -21.07
C LYS A 9 15.82 -0.12 -20.06
N GLN A 10 17.13 -0.08 -19.80
CA GLN A 10 17.72 0.90 -18.89
C GLN A 10 17.45 2.32 -19.39
N LEU A 11 17.70 2.62 -20.67
CA LEU A 11 17.35 3.92 -21.27
C LEU A 11 15.91 4.37 -21.00
N GLN A 12 14.94 3.44 -21.03
CA GLN A 12 13.55 3.76 -20.71
C GLN A 12 13.33 4.00 -19.21
N ASN A 13 13.99 3.22 -18.35
CA ASN A 13 13.94 3.43 -16.90
C ASN A 13 14.46 4.82 -16.54
N GLU A 14 15.67 5.19 -16.96
CA GLU A 14 16.26 6.52 -16.72
C GLU A 14 15.32 7.67 -17.16
N ALA A 15 14.67 7.50 -18.32
CA ALA A 15 13.72 8.49 -18.84
C ALA A 15 12.46 8.59 -17.96
N ASP A 16 11.93 7.45 -17.52
CA ASP A 16 10.77 7.37 -16.65
C ASP A 16 11.09 7.94 -15.26
N ASP A 17 12.24 7.60 -14.71
CA ASP A 17 12.60 7.88 -13.33
C ASP A 17 12.94 9.38 -13.18
N ALA A 18 13.67 9.98 -14.13
CA ALA A 18 13.80 11.44 -14.23
C ALA A 18 12.44 12.18 -14.27
N ALA A 19 11.44 11.62 -14.96
CA ALA A 19 10.11 12.22 -15.04
C ALA A 19 9.31 12.04 -13.75
N ILE A 20 9.42 10.88 -13.09
CA ILE A 20 8.74 10.60 -11.82
C ILE A 20 9.37 11.41 -10.68
N TYR A 21 10.69 11.52 -10.61
CA TYR A 21 11.35 12.41 -9.65
C TYR A 21 10.94 13.88 -9.84
N SER A 22 10.78 14.34 -11.08
CA SER A 22 10.27 15.69 -11.38
C SER A 22 8.83 15.88 -10.86
N LEU A 23 7.98 14.85 -11.00
CA LEU A 23 6.62 14.86 -10.44
C LEU A 23 6.64 14.88 -8.89
N LEU A 24 7.54 14.12 -8.27
CA LEU A 24 7.72 14.09 -6.82
C LEU A 24 8.18 15.46 -6.31
N GLU A 25 9.14 16.09 -6.98
CA GLU A 25 9.67 17.41 -6.60
C GLU A 25 8.59 18.50 -6.67
N ALA A 26 7.75 18.46 -7.70
CA ALA A 26 6.63 19.39 -7.85
C ALA A 26 5.54 19.20 -6.78
N SER A 27 5.41 17.99 -6.24
CA SER A 27 4.38 17.63 -5.24
C SER A 27 4.90 17.72 -3.80
N GLU A 28 6.21 17.76 -3.62
CA GLU A 28 6.86 17.83 -2.32
C GLU A 28 6.66 19.22 -1.69
N LYS A 29 6.49 19.25 -0.37
CA LYS A 29 6.26 20.49 0.38
C LYS A 29 7.53 20.96 1.08
N ASP A 30 8.36 20.03 1.54
CA ASP A 30 9.60 20.33 2.25
C ASP A 30 10.70 20.76 1.27
N ASP A 31 11.31 21.92 1.50
CA ASP A 31 12.31 22.48 0.59
C ASP A 31 13.66 21.76 0.65
N GLU A 32 14.02 21.11 1.77
CA GLU A 32 15.22 20.26 1.83
C GLU A 32 15.00 18.98 1.01
N ASN A 33 13.83 18.36 1.12
CA ASN A 33 13.48 17.20 0.30
C ASN A 33 13.46 17.53 -1.21
N LYS A 34 12.99 18.72 -1.59
CA LYS A 34 13.08 19.18 -2.99
C LYS A 34 14.51 19.29 -3.49
N LYS A 35 15.46 19.73 -2.65
CA LYS A 35 16.88 19.79 -3.05
C LYS A 35 17.44 18.41 -3.33
N ILE A 36 17.08 17.42 -2.50
CA ILE A 36 17.46 16.01 -2.72
C ILE A 36 16.89 15.52 -4.06
N LEU A 37 15.58 15.72 -4.29
CA LEU A 37 14.94 15.31 -5.55
C LEU A 37 15.55 16.01 -6.78
N ARG A 38 15.89 17.29 -6.70
CA ARG A 38 16.57 18.00 -7.81
C ARG A 38 17.94 17.43 -8.14
N LYS A 39 18.68 17.01 -7.11
CA LYS A 39 19.97 16.34 -7.28
C LYS A 39 19.76 15.04 -8.07
N LEU A 40 18.83 14.20 -7.64
CA LEU A 40 18.50 12.93 -8.30
C LEU A 40 18.03 13.16 -9.75
N ILE A 41 17.11 14.10 -10.01
CA ILE A 41 16.68 14.45 -11.38
C ILE A 41 17.87 14.81 -12.29
N THR A 42 18.91 15.44 -11.73
CA THR A 42 20.11 15.82 -12.48
C THR A 42 20.99 14.60 -12.79
N GLU A 43 21.13 13.69 -11.82
CA GLU A 43 21.85 12.41 -11.95
C GLU A 43 21.17 11.52 -13.01
N GLU A 44 19.87 11.27 -12.88
CA GLU A 44 19.05 10.49 -13.82
C GLU A 44 19.09 11.02 -15.26
N ARG A 45 19.09 12.35 -15.43
CA ARG A 45 19.23 12.95 -16.78
C ARG A 45 20.62 12.69 -17.37
N ARG A 46 21.65 12.62 -16.54
CA ARG A 46 23.01 12.29 -16.96
C ARG A 46 23.12 10.80 -17.31
N HIS A 47 22.51 9.94 -16.50
CA HIS A 47 22.41 8.50 -16.75
C HIS A 47 21.65 8.20 -18.05
N TYR A 48 20.51 8.87 -18.28
CA TYR A 48 19.78 8.84 -19.54
C TYR A 48 20.66 9.25 -20.73
N ALA A 49 21.41 10.35 -20.62
CA ALA A 49 22.29 10.83 -21.67
C ALA A 49 23.42 9.84 -21.99
N PHE A 50 23.97 9.17 -20.97
CA PHE A 50 24.93 8.09 -21.14
C PHE A 50 24.30 6.87 -21.83
N CYS A 51 23.12 6.43 -21.38
CA CYS A 51 22.36 5.36 -22.01
C CYS A 51 22.03 5.67 -23.49
N GLN A 52 21.70 6.92 -23.80
CA GLN A 52 21.45 7.39 -25.17
C GLN A 52 22.74 7.31 -26.03
N LYS A 53 23.90 7.68 -25.47
CA LYS A 53 25.20 7.58 -26.14
C LYS A 53 25.56 6.14 -26.49
N ILE A 54 25.37 5.19 -25.57
CA ILE A 54 25.73 3.77 -25.80
C ILE A 54 24.71 3.03 -26.68
N THR A 55 23.43 3.40 -26.64
CA THR A 55 22.37 2.74 -27.44
C THR A 55 22.19 3.35 -28.82
N GLY A 56 22.51 4.64 -28.98
CA GLY A 56 22.21 5.42 -30.18
C GLY A 56 20.71 5.70 -30.39
N GLU A 57 19.86 5.45 -29.39
CA GLU A 57 18.41 5.67 -29.43
C GLU A 57 17.99 6.76 -28.42
N SER A 58 16.87 7.42 -28.67
CA SER A 58 16.25 8.37 -27.74
C SER A 58 14.82 7.93 -27.43
N ARG A 59 14.42 7.99 -26.16
CA ARG A 59 13.09 7.58 -25.69
C ARG A 59 12.54 8.61 -24.73
N SER A 60 11.24 8.90 -24.86
CA SER A 60 10.53 9.72 -23.90
C SER A 60 9.99 8.87 -22.75
N ALA A 61 9.78 9.50 -21.59
CA ALA A 61 9.08 8.88 -20.47
C ALA A 61 7.71 8.32 -20.87
N ASN A 62 7.35 7.19 -20.28
CA ASN A 62 6.06 6.56 -20.50
C ASN A 62 4.95 7.32 -19.76
N LEU A 63 4.09 8.00 -20.52
CA LEU A 63 2.98 8.79 -19.99
C LEU A 63 2.05 7.99 -19.07
N PHE A 64 1.78 6.72 -19.36
CA PHE A 64 0.93 5.88 -18.51
C PHE A 64 1.59 5.61 -17.15
N LYS A 65 2.91 5.40 -17.13
CA LYS A 65 3.67 5.25 -15.88
C LYS A 65 3.61 6.55 -15.09
N VAL A 66 3.88 7.69 -15.71
CA VAL A 66 3.83 9.00 -15.04
C VAL A 66 2.43 9.30 -14.47
N ILE A 67 1.35 8.99 -15.20
CA ILE A 67 -0.04 9.13 -14.71
C ILE A 67 -0.28 8.23 -13.49
N PHE A 68 0.19 6.98 -13.54
CA PHE A 68 0.07 6.07 -12.41
C PHE A 68 0.78 6.60 -11.16
N TYR A 69 2.03 7.07 -11.29
CA TYR A 69 2.76 7.68 -10.17
C TYR A 69 2.10 8.98 -9.69
N THR A 70 1.46 9.75 -10.58
CA THR A 70 0.67 10.94 -10.19
C THR A 70 -0.49 10.56 -9.27
N ILE A 71 -1.15 9.43 -9.53
CA ILE A 71 -2.22 8.91 -8.67
C ILE A 71 -1.63 8.45 -7.32
N LEU A 72 -0.50 7.75 -7.33
CA LEU A 72 0.17 7.30 -6.10
C LEU A 72 0.55 8.47 -5.18
N VAL A 73 1.16 9.53 -5.73
CA VAL A 73 1.52 10.72 -4.95
C VAL A 73 0.29 11.35 -4.30
N LYS A 74 -0.83 11.44 -5.02
CA LYS A 74 -2.08 12.03 -4.50
C LYS A 74 -2.71 11.19 -3.39
N ILE A 75 -2.68 9.86 -3.50
CA ILE A 75 -3.35 8.95 -2.56
C ILE A 75 -2.46 8.68 -1.34
N PHE A 76 -1.20 8.31 -1.57
CA PHE A 76 -0.30 7.81 -0.54
C PHE A 76 0.77 8.81 -0.10
N GLY A 77 1.04 9.86 -0.90
CA GLY A 77 2.05 10.88 -0.61
C GLY A 77 3.37 10.64 -1.34
N THR A 78 4.28 11.62 -1.23
CA THR A 78 5.59 11.62 -1.89
C THR A 78 6.49 10.52 -1.36
N SER A 79 6.65 10.39 -0.03
CA SER A 79 7.53 9.39 0.59
C SER A 79 7.17 7.95 0.25
N PHE A 80 5.88 7.60 0.25
CA PHE A 80 5.43 6.27 -0.17
C PHE A 80 5.74 6.01 -1.64
N THR A 81 5.45 6.99 -2.50
CA THR A 81 5.61 6.85 -3.95
C THR A 81 7.08 6.75 -4.34
N LEU A 82 7.93 7.52 -3.66
CA LEU A 82 9.37 7.44 -3.76
C LEU A 82 9.86 6.04 -3.38
N LYS A 83 9.48 5.52 -2.20
CA LYS A 83 9.84 4.15 -1.78
C LYS A 83 9.37 3.09 -2.77
N PHE A 84 8.17 3.26 -3.33
CA PHE A 84 7.65 2.36 -4.36
C PHE A 84 8.48 2.40 -5.64
N MET A 85 8.96 3.56 -6.05
CA MET A 85 9.85 3.71 -7.20
C MET A 85 11.17 2.97 -7.00
N GLU A 86 11.88 3.31 -5.92
CA GLU A 86 13.19 2.71 -5.59
C GLU A 86 13.11 1.18 -5.46
N SER A 87 12.05 0.66 -4.82
CA SER A 87 11.87 -0.79 -4.67
C SER A 87 11.74 -1.54 -6.01
N ARG A 88 11.52 -0.82 -7.12
CA ARG A 88 11.37 -1.37 -8.47
C ARG A 88 12.57 -1.11 -9.37
N GLU A 89 13.55 -0.36 -8.90
CA GLU A 89 14.84 -0.13 -9.53
C GLU A 89 15.72 -1.39 -9.48
N GLU A 90 15.13 -2.55 -9.80
CA GLU A 90 15.84 -3.81 -9.80
C GLU A 90 16.79 -3.87 -11.01
N ASN A 91 18.07 -4.05 -10.71
CA ASN A 91 19.16 -4.34 -11.64
C ASN A 91 19.75 -3.14 -12.41
N ALA A 92 19.44 -1.89 -12.06
CA ALA A 92 20.16 -0.72 -12.59
C ALA A 92 21.65 -0.81 -12.23
N GLU A 93 21.97 -0.97 -10.95
CA GLU A 93 23.32 -1.22 -10.44
C GLU A 93 24.03 -2.36 -11.19
N LYS A 94 23.38 -3.51 -11.31
CA LYS A 94 23.95 -4.68 -11.99
C LYS A 94 24.18 -4.41 -13.48
N PHE A 95 23.31 -3.66 -14.14
CA PHE A 95 23.50 -3.28 -15.54
C PHE A 95 24.75 -2.41 -15.70
N TYR A 96 24.90 -1.37 -14.88
CA TYR A 96 26.07 -0.49 -14.96
C TYR A 96 27.36 -1.23 -14.61
N LEU A 97 27.34 -2.10 -13.59
CA LEU A 97 28.48 -2.94 -13.21
C LEU A 97 28.92 -3.87 -14.36
N ASP A 98 27.98 -4.51 -15.05
CA ASP A 98 28.25 -5.44 -16.16
C ASP A 98 28.92 -4.75 -17.37
N ILE A 99 28.83 -3.42 -17.49
CA ILE A 99 29.35 -2.66 -18.64
C ILE A 99 30.59 -1.80 -18.30
N VAL A 100 31.03 -1.77 -17.04
CA VAL A 100 32.19 -0.95 -16.60
C VAL A 100 33.46 -1.29 -17.37
N ASP A 101 33.69 -2.58 -17.67
CA ASP A 101 34.89 -3.02 -18.41
C ASP A 101 34.93 -2.46 -19.85
N GLU A 102 33.77 -2.27 -20.46
CA GLU A 102 33.61 -1.77 -21.83
C GLU A 102 33.48 -0.23 -21.85
N TYR A 103 32.85 0.33 -20.81
CA TYR A 103 32.60 1.76 -20.63
C TYR A 103 32.99 2.19 -19.21
N PRO A 104 34.24 2.64 -18.98
CA PRO A 104 34.70 3.05 -17.66
C PRO A 104 33.85 4.16 -17.01
N GLU A 105 33.22 5.01 -17.82
CA GLU A 105 32.26 6.06 -17.42
C GLU A 105 31.06 5.49 -16.61
N ALA A 106 30.71 4.20 -16.81
CA ALA A 106 29.60 3.55 -16.11
C ALA A 106 29.88 3.32 -14.61
N ARG A 107 31.15 3.40 -14.18
CA ARG A 107 31.51 3.24 -12.77
C ARG A 107 30.94 4.35 -11.89
N ASP A 108 31.02 5.59 -12.37
CA ASP A 108 30.51 6.74 -11.61
C ASP A 108 28.98 6.66 -11.49
N ILE A 109 28.30 6.17 -12.52
CA ILE A 109 26.85 5.94 -12.51
C ILE A 109 26.49 4.82 -11.55
N TYR A 110 27.21 3.70 -11.58
CA TYR A 110 27.03 2.61 -10.62
C TYR A 110 27.16 3.08 -9.17
N GLU A 111 28.16 3.91 -8.87
CA GLU A 111 28.35 4.45 -7.51
C GLU A 111 27.24 5.43 -7.11
N GLU A 112 26.68 6.20 -8.06
CA GLU A 112 25.52 7.06 -7.81
C GLU A 112 24.26 6.25 -7.51
N GLU A 113 23.95 5.26 -8.34
CA GLU A 113 22.80 4.35 -8.20
C GLU A 113 22.80 3.65 -6.85
N MET A 114 23.94 3.10 -6.43
CA MET A 114 24.11 2.49 -5.10
C MET A 114 23.82 3.46 -3.93
N ASN A 115 23.89 4.77 -4.16
CA ASN A 115 23.72 5.80 -3.15
C ASN A 115 22.36 6.52 -3.24
N HIS A 116 21.49 6.19 -4.20
CA HIS A 116 20.16 6.78 -4.33
C HIS A 116 19.32 6.50 -3.07
N GLU A 117 19.16 5.24 -2.68
CA GLU A 117 18.36 4.88 -1.49
C GLU A 117 18.88 5.57 -0.21
N ASN A 118 20.21 5.62 -0.03
CA ASN A 118 20.85 6.29 1.11
C ASN A 118 20.54 7.80 1.15
N SER A 119 20.50 8.45 -0.02
CA SER A 119 20.16 9.87 -0.15
C SER A 119 18.71 10.16 0.20
N LEU A 120 17.85 9.14 0.16
CA LEU A 120 16.41 9.24 0.37
C LEU A 120 15.95 8.88 1.79
N ILE A 121 16.82 8.32 2.64
CA ILE A 121 16.48 7.88 4.01
C ILE A 121 15.77 8.97 4.82
N SER A 122 16.19 10.24 4.69
CA SER A 122 15.56 11.37 5.39
C SER A 122 14.12 11.62 4.92
N MET A 123 13.84 11.40 3.64
CA MET A 123 12.51 11.56 3.03
C MET A 123 11.55 10.43 3.40
N LEU A 124 12.09 9.27 3.77
CA LEU A 124 11.32 8.09 4.17
C LEU A 124 10.83 8.15 5.64
N LYS A 125 11.17 9.19 6.41
CA LYS A 125 10.69 9.39 7.80
C LYS A 125 9.26 9.93 7.88
N ASP A 126 8.41 9.63 6.91
CA ASP A 126 7.00 10.02 6.93
C ASP A 126 6.25 9.28 8.04
N THR A 127 5.43 10.03 8.77
CA THR A 127 4.68 9.50 9.92
C THR A 127 3.78 8.32 9.55
N LYS A 128 3.15 8.32 8.37
CA LYS A 128 2.30 7.20 7.91
C LYS A 128 3.13 5.96 7.62
N LEU A 129 4.31 6.13 7.02
CA LEU A 129 5.22 5.03 6.70
C LEU A 129 5.75 4.36 7.97
N ILE A 130 6.17 5.18 8.95
CA ILE A 130 6.61 4.71 10.28
C ILE A 130 5.48 3.96 11.00
N ASN A 131 4.24 4.48 10.94
CA ASN A 131 3.09 3.88 11.60
C ASN A 131 2.33 2.86 10.73
N ALA A 132 2.91 2.41 9.61
CA ALA A 132 2.28 1.45 8.71
C ALA A 132 1.90 0.14 9.41
N GLY A 133 2.64 -0.24 10.46
CA GLY A 133 2.29 -1.37 11.33
C GLY A 133 0.92 -1.23 11.98
N GLY A 134 0.62 -0.08 12.57
CA GLY A 134 -0.66 0.18 13.26
C GLY A 134 -1.82 0.26 12.28
N ILE A 135 -1.60 0.88 11.12
CA ILE A 135 -2.59 0.92 10.02
C ILE A 135 -2.97 -0.51 9.60
N VAL A 136 -1.97 -1.37 9.36
CA VAL A 136 -2.23 -2.75 8.94
C VAL A 136 -2.88 -3.56 10.04
N LEU A 137 -2.48 -3.35 11.30
CA LEU A 137 -3.08 -4.02 12.44
C LEU A 137 -4.59 -3.73 12.49
N GLY A 138 -4.98 -2.45 12.55
CA GLY A 138 -6.38 -2.03 12.67
C GLY A 138 -7.27 -2.49 11.53
N MET A 139 -6.74 -2.45 10.32
CA MET A 139 -7.45 -2.86 9.12
C MET A 139 -7.54 -4.38 8.96
N ASN A 140 -6.47 -5.14 9.25
CA ASN A 140 -6.52 -6.61 9.17
C ASN A 140 -7.59 -7.16 10.10
N ASP A 141 -7.66 -6.64 11.32
CA ASP A 141 -8.63 -7.05 12.32
C ASP A 141 -10.06 -6.70 11.88
N ALA A 142 -10.30 -5.46 11.45
CA ALA A 142 -11.59 -5.04 10.89
C ALA A 142 -12.03 -5.91 9.71
N LEU A 143 -11.12 -6.23 8.78
CA LEU A 143 -11.45 -7.08 7.63
C LEU A 143 -11.91 -8.47 8.07
N VAL A 144 -11.17 -9.12 8.95
CA VAL A 144 -11.50 -10.48 9.41
C VAL A 144 -12.76 -10.47 10.27
N GLU A 145 -12.83 -9.60 11.28
CA GLU A 145 -13.92 -9.55 12.25
C GLU A 145 -15.25 -9.12 11.62
N LEU A 146 -15.26 -8.02 10.84
CA LEU A 146 -16.50 -7.48 10.28
C LEU A 146 -16.98 -8.32 9.11
N THR A 147 -16.09 -8.78 8.21
CA THR A 147 -16.53 -9.67 7.11
C THR A 147 -17.10 -10.96 7.69
N GLY A 148 -16.47 -11.51 8.74
CA GLY A 148 -16.96 -12.66 9.49
C GLY A 148 -18.36 -12.42 10.05
N THR A 149 -18.49 -11.41 10.89
CA THR A 149 -19.69 -11.17 11.68
C THR A 149 -20.85 -10.68 10.82
N LEU A 150 -20.61 -9.78 9.87
CA LEU A 150 -21.64 -9.30 8.94
C LEU A 150 -22.16 -10.42 8.03
N SER A 151 -21.32 -11.37 7.63
CA SER A 151 -21.77 -12.54 6.86
C SER A 151 -22.74 -13.41 7.66
N GLY A 152 -22.45 -13.65 8.94
CA GLY A 152 -23.34 -14.40 9.83
C GLY A 152 -24.64 -13.65 10.13
N ILE A 153 -24.55 -12.36 10.45
CA ILE A 153 -25.71 -11.49 10.74
C ILE A 153 -26.59 -11.34 9.49
N ALA A 154 -26.02 -11.12 8.31
CA ALA A 154 -26.80 -10.97 7.08
C ALA A 154 -27.62 -12.22 6.71
N LEU A 155 -27.21 -13.40 7.17
CA LEU A 155 -28.00 -14.62 7.01
C LEU A 155 -29.11 -14.74 8.06
N ALA A 156 -28.81 -14.33 9.30
CA ALA A 156 -29.74 -14.38 10.41
C ALA A 156 -30.86 -13.33 10.30
N PHE A 157 -30.58 -12.14 9.78
CA PHE A 157 -31.52 -11.01 9.72
C PHE A 157 -31.99 -10.70 8.29
N SER A 158 -33.28 -10.39 8.14
CA SER A 158 -33.90 -10.10 6.83
C SER A 158 -33.66 -8.67 6.32
N ASN A 159 -33.33 -7.72 7.20
CA ASN A 159 -33.23 -6.30 6.88
C ASN A 159 -31.78 -5.82 6.76
N THR A 160 -31.37 -5.38 5.56
CA THR A 160 -30.00 -4.91 5.29
C THR A 160 -29.59 -3.70 6.12
N LYS A 161 -30.51 -2.78 6.42
CA LYS A 161 -30.21 -1.61 7.26
C LYS A 161 -29.92 -2.00 8.70
N SER A 162 -30.61 -3.03 9.22
CA SER A 162 -30.32 -3.56 10.55
C SER A 162 -28.91 -4.18 10.59
N VAL A 163 -28.54 -4.95 9.57
CA VAL A 163 -27.18 -5.50 9.43
C VAL A 163 -26.13 -4.37 9.40
N GLY A 164 -26.35 -3.34 8.58
CA GLY A 164 -25.45 -2.18 8.49
C GLY A 164 -25.34 -1.39 9.80
N ALA A 165 -26.46 -1.18 10.50
CA ALA A 165 -26.47 -0.49 11.79
C ALA A 165 -25.76 -1.29 12.89
N THR A 166 -25.97 -2.61 12.95
CA THR A 166 -25.22 -3.49 13.87
C THR A 166 -23.73 -3.49 13.53
N GLY A 167 -23.38 -3.55 12.26
CA GLY A 167 -22.01 -3.42 11.78
C GLY A 167 -21.33 -2.12 12.20
N LEU A 168 -22.04 -0.99 12.10
CA LEU A 168 -21.54 0.31 12.53
C LEU A 168 -21.26 0.35 14.03
N ILE A 169 -22.22 -0.09 14.86
CA ILE A 169 -22.08 -0.08 16.32
C ILE A 169 -20.91 -0.98 16.74
N MET A 170 -20.87 -2.20 16.21
CA MET A 170 -19.82 -3.17 16.49
C MET A 170 -18.45 -2.66 16.03
N GLY A 171 -18.33 -2.18 14.78
CA GLY A 171 -17.06 -1.73 14.24
C GLY A 171 -16.51 -0.48 14.94
N VAL A 172 -17.35 0.46 15.37
CA VAL A 172 -16.90 1.60 16.18
C VAL A 172 -16.43 1.15 17.57
N ALA A 173 -17.15 0.25 18.23
CA ALA A 173 -16.75 -0.28 19.53
C ALA A 173 -15.43 -1.06 19.44
N ALA A 174 -15.28 -1.92 18.43
CA ALA A 174 -14.07 -2.68 18.16
C ALA A 174 -12.89 -1.76 17.82
N ALA A 175 -13.08 -0.75 16.97
CA ALA A 175 -12.04 0.22 16.63
C ALA A 175 -11.49 0.96 17.87
N LEU A 176 -12.37 1.38 18.78
CA LEU A 176 -11.98 2.04 20.03
C LEU A 176 -11.22 1.09 20.96
N SER A 177 -11.71 -0.15 21.09
CA SER A 177 -11.03 -1.21 21.86
C SER A 177 -9.63 -1.46 21.31
N MET A 178 -9.51 -1.60 19.99
CA MET A 178 -8.27 -1.90 19.31
C MET A 178 -7.27 -0.73 19.35
N ALA A 179 -7.75 0.52 19.24
CA ALA A 179 -6.91 1.68 19.48
C ALA A 179 -6.38 1.69 20.93
N GLY A 180 -7.21 1.34 21.91
CA GLY A 180 -6.78 1.17 23.30
C GLY A 180 -5.69 0.11 23.45
N SER A 181 -5.89 -1.08 22.88
CA SER A 181 -4.91 -2.17 22.90
C SER A 181 -3.59 -1.77 22.22
N ALA A 182 -3.64 -1.14 21.04
CA ALA A 182 -2.45 -0.67 20.33
C ALA A 182 -1.70 0.43 21.10
N TYR A 183 -2.41 1.30 21.84
CA TYR A 183 -1.78 2.28 22.71
C TYR A 183 -1.03 1.62 23.87
N LEU A 184 -1.64 0.62 24.51
CA LEU A 184 -1.00 -0.12 25.60
C LEU A 184 0.20 -0.91 25.09
N GLU A 185 0.06 -1.64 23.98
CA GLU A 185 1.12 -2.44 23.37
C GLU A 185 2.34 -1.59 23.01
N SER A 186 2.14 -0.45 22.35
CA SER A 186 3.22 0.47 21.96
C SER A 186 3.84 1.21 23.15
N LYS A 187 3.11 1.36 24.26
CA LYS A 187 3.64 1.91 25.51
C LYS A 187 4.48 0.89 26.28
N GLU A 188 4.10 -0.39 26.23
CA GLU A 188 4.82 -1.49 26.86
C GLU A 188 6.07 -1.89 26.05
N ASN A 189 6.06 -1.67 24.73
CA ASN A 189 7.17 -1.93 23.82
C ASN A 189 7.64 -0.61 23.16
N PRO A 190 8.34 0.26 23.91
CA PRO A 190 8.73 1.57 23.41
C PRO A 190 9.72 1.47 22.25
N SER A 191 9.53 2.34 21.25
CA SER A 191 10.42 2.55 20.11
C SER A 191 10.67 4.05 19.96
N ASP A 192 11.89 4.43 19.58
CA ASP A 192 12.26 5.84 19.40
C ASP A 192 11.49 6.52 18.26
N GLU A 193 11.00 5.74 17.29
CA GLU A 193 10.29 6.25 16.11
C GLU A 193 8.76 6.25 16.28
N ILE A 194 8.23 5.32 17.08
CA ILE A 194 6.78 5.10 17.21
C ILE A 194 6.27 5.73 18.50
N LYS A 195 5.48 6.79 18.37
CA LYS A 195 4.75 7.40 19.50
C LYS A 195 3.47 6.61 19.79
N PRO A 196 3.21 6.17 21.03
CA PRO A 196 2.06 5.31 21.33
C PRO A 196 0.70 5.88 20.92
N LEU A 197 0.49 7.17 21.16
CA LEU A 197 -0.75 7.85 20.78
C LEU A 197 -0.94 7.93 19.26
N THR A 198 0.15 8.16 18.52
CA THR A 198 0.08 8.21 17.06
C THR A 198 -0.22 6.83 16.49
N TYR A 199 0.45 5.79 16.99
CA TYR A 199 0.24 4.41 16.58
C TYR A 199 -1.20 3.95 16.83
N SER A 200 -1.78 4.24 18.00
CA SER A 200 -3.16 3.90 18.31
C SER A 200 -4.18 4.63 17.45
N LEU A 201 -3.94 5.91 17.14
CA LEU A 201 -4.82 6.69 16.25
C LEU A 201 -4.82 6.13 14.82
N TYR A 202 -3.66 5.74 14.29
CA TYR A 202 -3.59 5.07 12.99
C TYR A 202 -4.29 3.72 13.00
N THR A 203 -4.14 2.95 14.09
CA THR A 203 -4.82 1.67 14.26
C THR A 203 -6.34 1.84 14.27
N GLY A 204 -6.89 2.63 15.21
CA GLY A 204 -8.33 2.87 15.28
C GLY A 204 -8.91 3.56 14.04
N GLY A 205 -8.19 4.53 13.48
CA GLY A 205 -8.61 5.21 12.26
C GLY A 205 -8.70 4.28 11.05
N SER A 206 -7.70 3.42 10.86
CA SER A 206 -7.72 2.41 9.78
C SER A 206 -8.86 1.40 9.95
N TYR A 207 -9.17 1.02 11.19
CA TYR A 207 -10.32 0.17 11.52
C TYR A 207 -11.64 0.84 11.13
N ILE A 208 -11.85 2.09 11.54
CA ILE A 208 -13.08 2.84 11.23
C ILE A 208 -13.27 3.00 9.73
N ILE A 209 -12.21 3.35 9.00
CA ILE A 209 -12.26 3.48 7.53
C ILE A 209 -12.64 2.15 6.90
N THR A 210 -12.00 1.06 7.33
CA THR A 210 -12.30 -0.30 6.82
C THR A 210 -13.75 -0.69 7.13
N THR A 211 -14.21 -0.43 8.36
CA THR A 211 -15.60 -0.65 8.77
C THR A 211 -16.57 0.09 7.86
N ALA A 212 -16.34 1.39 7.62
CA ALA A 212 -17.19 2.20 6.77
C ALA A 212 -17.28 1.62 5.34
N PHE A 213 -16.16 1.17 4.78
CA PHE A 213 -16.12 0.51 3.48
C PHE A 213 -16.94 -0.79 3.44
N LEU A 214 -16.83 -1.62 4.48
CA LEU A 214 -17.52 -2.92 4.54
C LEU A 214 -19.03 -2.80 4.79
N ILE A 215 -19.46 -1.83 5.60
CA ILE A 215 -20.89 -1.65 5.92
C ILE A 215 -21.64 -0.85 4.85
N LEU A 216 -20.95 -0.03 4.04
CA LEU A 216 -21.57 0.85 3.05
C LEU A 216 -22.58 0.13 2.11
N PRO A 217 -22.29 -1.07 1.56
CA PRO A 217 -23.25 -1.82 0.75
C PRO A 217 -24.60 -2.07 1.42
N PHE A 218 -24.63 -2.26 2.73
CA PHE A 218 -25.85 -2.57 3.48
C PHE A 218 -26.79 -1.35 3.62
N PHE A 219 -26.28 -0.14 3.41
CA PHE A 219 -27.09 1.07 3.34
C PHE A 219 -27.53 1.42 1.91
N ILE A 220 -26.83 0.90 0.89
CA ILE A 220 -27.12 1.15 -0.53
C ILE A 220 -28.12 0.14 -1.07
N PHE A 221 -27.91 -1.15 -0.81
CA PHE A 221 -28.72 -2.22 -1.38
C PHE A 221 -29.84 -2.65 -0.43
N SER A 222 -31.06 -2.76 -0.98
CA SER A 222 -32.21 -3.32 -0.25
C SER A 222 -32.22 -4.84 -0.22
N SER A 223 -31.54 -5.49 -1.18
CA SER A 223 -31.40 -6.95 -1.22
C SER A 223 -30.19 -7.39 -0.40
N GLY A 224 -30.40 -8.31 0.54
CA GLY A 224 -29.33 -8.89 1.35
C GLY A 224 -28.24 -9.57 0.53
N LEU A 225 -28.61 -10.27 -0.55
CA LEU A 225 -27.64 -10.94 -1.42
C LEU A 225 -26.69 -9.94 -2.09
N TYR A 226 -27.22 -8.85 -2.67
CA TYR A 226 -26.38 -7.83 -3.32
C TYR A 226 -25.52 -7.09 -2.30
N ALA A 227 -26.05 -6.79 -1.11
CA ALA A 227 -25.27 -6.16 -0.04
C ALA A 227 -24.07 -7.02 0.38
N VAL A 228 -24.29 -8.32 0.61
CA VAL A 228 -23.24 -9.27 1.00
C VAL A 228 -22.20 -9.45 -0.11
N LEU A 229 -22.62 -9.66 -1.36
CA LEU A 229 -21.68 -9.79 -2.49
C LEU A 229 -20.83 -8.53 -2.68
N SER A 230 -21.42 -7.35 -2.55
CA SER A 230 -20.69 -6.08 -2.62
C SER A 230 -19.75 -5.88 -1.42
N MET A 231 -20.13 -6.33 -0.22
CA MET A 231 -19.22 -6.33 0.94
C MET A 231 -18.00 -7.20 0.68
N PHE A 232 -18.16 -8.44 0.18
CA PHE A 232 -17.03 -9.31 -0.16
C PHE A 232 -16.13 -8.70 -1.24
N PHE A 233 -16.71 -8.04 -2.23
CA PHE A 233 -15.95 -7.30 -3.24
C PHE A 233 -15.13 -6.16 -2.60
N PHE A 234 -15.73 -5.35 -1.73
CA PHE A 234 -15.01 -4.28 -1.03
C PHE A 234 -13.95 -4.83 -0.06
N ALA A 235 -14.20 -5.96 0.60
CA ALA A 235 -13.19 -6.65 1.40
C ALA A 235 -12.00 -7.07 0.54
N LEU A 236 -12.22 -7.65 -0.65
CA LEU A 236 -11.14 -8.01 -1.58
C LEU A 236 -10.35 -6.78 -2.06
N VAL A 237 -11.04 -5.71 -2.44
CA VAL A 237 -10.39 -4.46 -2.87
C VAL A 237 -9.57 -3.84 -1.74
N ALA A 238 -10.09 -3.86 -0.51
CA ALA A 238 -9.35 -3.44 0.67
C ALA A 238 -8.10 -4.31 0.87
N ILE A 239 -8.25 -5.64 0.92
CA ILE A 239 -7.12 -6.58 1.06
C ILE A 239 -6.02 -6.29 0.02
N ILE A 240 -6.38 -6.10 -1.24
CA ILE A 240 -5.42 -5.80 -2.32
C ILE A 240 -4.74 -4.45 -2.09
N THR A 241 -5.52 -3.39 -1.89
CA THR A 241 -5.02 -2.01 -1.72
C THR A 241 -4.06 -1.91 -0.53
N TYR A 242 -4.41 -2.55 0.57
CA TYR A 242 -3.61 -2.47 1.78
C TYR A 242 -2.40 -3.39 1.76
N ASN A 243 -2.50 -4.57 1.16
CA ASN A 243 -1.31 -5.40 0.96
C ASN A 243 -0.35 -4.74 -0.02
N PHE A 244 -0.84 -3.97 -0.99
CA PHE A 244 0.02 -3.15 -1.84
C PHE A 244 0.75 -2.10 -0.99
N TYR A 245 0.04 -1.37 -0.12
CA TYR A 245 0.65 -0.40 0.77
C TYR A 245 1.73 -1.01 1.67
N ILE A 246 1.43 -2.12 2.35
CA ILE A 246 2.39 -2.72 3.29
C ILE A 246 3.57 -3.38 2.60
N SER A 247 3.37 -3.94 1.40
CA SER A 247 4.45 -4.53 0.62
C SER A 247 5.49 -3.50 0.24
N VAL A 248 5.07 -2.28 -0.08
CA VAL A 248 5.98 -1.17 -0.32
C VAL A 248 6.58 -0.66 0.98
N ALA A 249 5.75 -0.42 1.99
CA ALA A 249 6.21 0.20 3.24
C ALA A 249 7.22 -0.66 4.01
N LYS A 250 7.09 -1.99 3.95
CA LYS A 250 7.92 -2.95 4.67
C LYS A 250 8.75 -3.88 3.78
N GLU A 251 8.79 -3.63 2.46
CA GLU A 251 9.52 -4.47 1.49
C GLU A 251 9.13 -5.96 1.53
N LEU A 252 7.83 -6.22 1.62
CA LEU A 252 7.29 -7.57 1.76
C LEU A 252 6.68 -8.07 0.46
N LYS A 253 6.73 -9.39 0.25
CA LYS A 253 6.13 -10.02 -0.93
C LYS A 253 4.61 -9.80 -0.95
N PHE A 254 4.13 -9.15 -2.02
CA PHE A 254 2.72 -8.79 -2.19
C PHE A 254 1.78 -9.99 -2.30
N LEU A 255 2.03 -10.87 -3.27
CA LEU A 255 1.09 -11.94 -3.61
C LEU A 255 0.84 -12.95 -2.46
N PRO A 256 1.89 -13.43 -1.73
CA PRO A 256 1.66 -14.33 -0.59
C PRO A 256 0.75 -13.72 0.47
N ARG A 257 0.96 -12.44 0.81
CA ARG A 257 0.16 -11.77 1.83
C ARG A 257 -1.30 -11.56 1.41
N VAL A 258 -1.54 -11.22 0.15
CA VAL A 258 -2.92 -11.13 -0.38
C VAL A 258 -3.63 -12.47 -0.23
N ILE A 259 -2.95 -13.57 -0.58
CA ILE A 259 -3.52 -14.93 -0.47
C ILE A 259 -3.79 -15.28 0.99
N GLU A 260 -2.82 -15.08 1.88
CA GLU A 260 -2.96 -15.32 3.32
C GLU A 260 -4.17 -14.57 3.90
N MET A 261 -4.26 -13.26 3.63
CA MET A 261 -5.36 -12.43 4.13
C MET A 261 -6.70 -12.84 3.55
N CYS A 262 -6.80 -13.16 2.25
CA CYS A 262 -8.03 -13.68 1.64
C CYS A 262 -8.47 -14.99 2.29
N VAL A 263 -7.54 -15.92 2.53
CA VAL A 263 -7.85 -17.23 3.15
C VAL A 263 -8.35 -17.03 4.58
N ILE A 264 -7.70 -16.17 5.37
CA ILE A 264 -8.12 -15.90 6.76
C ILE A 264 -9.48 -15.19 6.77
N THR A 265 -9.62 -14.07 6.05
CA THR A 265 -10.85 -13.25 6.07
C THR A 265 -12.05 -14.03 5.54
N PHE A 266 -11.93 -14.69 4.38
CA PHE A 266 -13.05 -15.42 3.79
C PHE A 266 -13.27 -16.79 4.45
N GLY A 267 -12.23 -17.41 4.98
CA GLY A 267 -12.35 -18.62 5.80
C GLY A 267 -13.17 -18.37 7.07
N VAL A 268 -12.87 -17.29 7.79
CA VAL A 268 -13.66 -16.86 8.96
C VAL A 268 -15.09 -16.51 8.55
N ALA A 269 -15.29 -15.84 7.42
CA ALA A 269 -16.63 -15.53 6.91
C ALA A 269 -17.49 -16.77 6.63
N ILE A 270 -16.92 -17.82 6.03
CA ILE A 270 -17.63 -19.08 5.79
C ILE A 270 -18.03 -19.75 7.11
N ILE A 271 -17.12 -19.80 8.08
CA ILE A 271 -17.38 -20.39 9.41
C ILE A 271 -18.49 -19.59 10.12
N SER A 272 -18.38 -18.27 10.16
CA SER A 272 -19.37 -17.38 10.78
C SER A 272 -20.73 -17.43 10.08
N PHE A 273 -20.76 -17.60 8.75
CA PHE A 273 -22.00 -17.85 8.01
C PHE A 273 -22.66 -19.15 8.45
N GLY A 274 -21.89 -20.23 8.62
CA GLY A 274 -22.37 -21.50 9.18
C GLY A 274 -22.94 -21.35 10.59
N ILE A 275 -22.28 -20.57 11.46
CA ILE A 275 -22.80 -20.25 12.79
C ILE A 275 -24.10 -19.47 12.69
N GLY A 276 -24.18 -18.46 11.82
CA GLY A 276 -25.40 -17.68 11.58
C GLY A 276 -26.58 -18.56 11.13
N PHE A 277 -26.31 -19.58 10.30
CA PHE A 277 -27.31 -20.55 9.86
C PHE A 277 -27.86 -21.37 11.03
N LEU A 278 -26.97 -21.89 11.89
CA LEU A 278 -27.35 -22.65 13.08
C LEU A 278 -28.17 -21.79 14.04
N VAL A 279 -27.74 -20.54 14.28
CA VAL A 279 -28.46 -19.61 15.16
C VAL A 279 -29.86 -19.36 14.62
N LYS A 280 -30.02 -19.09 13.32
CA LYS A 280 -31.33 -18.90 12.70
C LYS A 280 -32.23 -20.13 12.88
N HIS A 281 -31.70 -21.33 12.64
CA HIS A 281 -32.47 -22.57 12.72
C HIS A 281 -32.89 -22.93 14.15
N TYR A 282 -32.00 -22.81 15.13
CA TYR A 282 -32.26 -23.25 16.51
C TYR A 282 -32.94 -22.20 17.39
N PHE A 283 -32.68 -20.90 17.15
CA PHE A 283 -33.23 -19.83 17.97
C PHE A 283 -34.48 -19.18 17.36
N GLY A 284 -34.92 -19.64 16.17
CA GLY A 284 -36.17 -19.17 15.56
C GLY A 284 -36.17 -17.66 15.26
N LEU A 285 -35.02 -17.12 14.82
CA LEU A 285 -34.91 -15.74 14.38
C LEU A 285 -35.57 -15.58 13.00
N ASP A 286 -36.89 -15.77 12.94
CA ASP A 286 -37.72 -15.32 11.82
C ASP A 286 -38.19 -13.89 12.15
N VAL A 287 -37.30 -12.91 11.88
CA VAL A 287 -37.64 -11.47 11.87
C VAL A 287 -37.20 -10.83 10.56
#